data_AF-A0A2D6ML30-F1
#
_entry.id   AF-A0A2D6ML30-F1
#
_cell.length_a   1.000
_cell.length_b   1.000
_cell.length_c   1.000
_cell.angle_alpha   90.00
_cell.angle_beta   90.00
_cell.angle_gamma   90.00
#
_symmetry.space_group_name_H-M   'P 1'
#
loop_
_entity.id
_entity.type
_entity.pdbx_description
1 polymer ?
#
loop_
_entity_poly.entity_id
_entity_poly.type
_entity_poly.pdbx_seq_one_letter_code
_entity_poly.pdbx_strand_id
1 'polypeptide(L)'
;MNSLEFLTKKISVVFEGNFPEGYCNDVQYWGNTSREGLHTTLPDGTMKMTCMDLDVGNACSFKCPHCFRRDDRFDVVDGCNKLTHEEIVGYIREAKELGLKQIKVLGRGEPFQNPRFLEFLEEVSAMGIGVAVFTKGHVIGSDAHAKKYNGHRGITTGQKLADRLHELNVSILLGFHSFNKETQEEFAGIDLLSINSPLKDYVGMRDQALLNLVKAGFNKYVEGEATRLAIIPAPVKPENIQEIFNLYTWARKRNIYCVSSPTMISGKGIDELMREENFKSYISELTEIWTQIYIWAIETNLIPLEKFVEDGVSMYPGAHPCNQTAAGFYLNLSGQVNMCPGRVDSETIFSEDIRKDGLKATWMNSANYQRAQGNGFNYHCPARDGHSVPVNFYDDIQAKVLEALA
;
A
#
# COMPACT_ATOMS: atom_id res chain seq x y z
N MET A 1 -3.43 -23.54 14.91
CA MET A 1 -4.61 -22.64 14.95
C MET A 1 -4.55 -21.81 13.68
N ASN A 2 -5.64 -21.75 12.90
CA ASN A 2 -5.70 -20.89 11.71
C ASN A 2 -5.67 -19.41 12.15
N SER A 3 -5.00 -18.53 11.40
CA SER A 3 -4.89 -17.10 11.73
C SER A 3 -6.26 -16.43 11.93
N LEU A 4 -7.28 -16.82 11.15
CA LEU A 4 -8.65 -16.30 11.29
C LEU A 4 -9.21 -16.57 12.68
N GLU A 5 -9.13 -17.81 13.16
CA GLU A 5 -9.63 -18.18 14.49
C GLU A 5 -8.86 -17.47 15.60
N PHE A 6 -7.54 -17.43 15.47
CA PHE A 6 -6.66 -16.80 16.45
C PHE A 6 -6.93 -15.29 16.58
N LEU A 7 -6.97 -14.59 15.45
CA LEU A 7 -7.16 -13.14 15.40
C LEU A 7 -8.60 -12.75 15.77
N THR A 8 -9.61 -13.52 15.33
CA THR A 8 -11.02 -13.25 15.67
C THR A 8 -11.27 -13.29 17.18
N LYS A 9 -10.59 -14.18 17.92
CA LYS A 9 -10.69 -14.25 19.38
C LYS A 9 -10.03 -13.08 20.12
N LYS A 10 -9.12 -12.34 19.45
CA LYS A 10 -8.26 -11.34 20.09
C LYS A 10 -8.53 -9.91 19.60
N ILE A 11 -9.14 -9.76 18.43
CA ILE A 11 -9.49 -8.48 17.83
C ILE A 11 -11.01 -8.45 17.68
N SER A 12 -11.65 -7.70 18.57
CA SER A 12 -13.10 -7.54 18.60
C SER A 12 -13.61 -6.85 17.34
N VAL A 13 -14.82 -7.23 16.94
CA VAL A 13 -15.60 -6.46 15.96
C VAL A 13 -15.90 -5.08 16.55
N VAL A 14 -15.76 -4.05 15.72
CA VAL A 14 -16.12 -2.65 16.03
C VAL A 14 -17.49 -2.32 15.44
N PHE A 15 -17.79 -2.85 14.25
CA PHE A 15 -19.05 -2.64 13.53
C PHE A 15 -19.76 -3.97 13.28
N GLU A 16 -20.82 -4.25 14.04
CA GLU A 16 -21.58 -5.51 13.93
C GLU A 16 -22.60 -5.51 12.77
N GLY A 17 -23.11 -4.32 12.42
CA GLY A 17 -24.07 -4.11 11.32
C GLY A 17 -23.56 -3.08 10.31
N ASN A 18 -24.38 -2.09 10.00
CA ASN A 18 -24.01 -1.01 9.08
C ASN A 18 -22.93 -0.09 9.68
N PHE A 19 -22.10 0.47 8.81
CA PHE A 19 -21.16 1.51 9.20
C PHE A 19 -21.92 2.80 9.55
N PRO A 20 -21.48 3.52 10.59
CA PRO A 20 -22.16 4.74 11.02
C PRO A 20 -22.09 5.80 9.93
N GLU A 21 -23.10 6.69 9.90
CA GLU A 21 -23.07 7.87 9.04
C GLU A 21 -21.80 8.69 9.31
N GLY A 22 -21.17 9.20 8.26
CA GLY A 22 -19.90 9.93 8.37
C GLY A 22 -18.68 9.06 8.68
N TYR A 23 -18.78 7.72 8.63
CA TYR A 23 -17.61 6.84 8.70
C TYR A 23 -16.59 7.19 7.59
N CYS A 24 -15.36 7.47 7.99
CA CYS A 24 -14.29 7.76 7.04
C CYS A 24 -13.69 6.45 6.49
N ASN A 25 -14.18 5.99 5.34
CA ASN A 25 -13.67 4.81 4.66
C ASN A 25 -12.31 5.06 3.97
N ASP A 26 -11.29 5.39 4.76
CA ASP A 26 -9.92 5.63 4.30
C ASP A 26 -8.86 5.13 5.30
N VAL A 27 -7.58 5.25 4.93
CA VAL A 27 -6.45 5.06 5.84
C VAL A 27 -5.57 6.31 5.85
N GLN A 28 -5.30 6.88 7.02
CA GLN A 28 -4.54 8.13 7.09
C GLN A 28 -3.22 8.05 6.33
N TYR A 29 -2.90 9.11 5.61
CA TYR A 29 -1.67 9.26 4.82
C TYR A 29 -1.57 8.38 3.58
N TRP A 30 -2.66 7.73 3.16
CA TRP A 30 -2.77 7.11 1.84
C TRP A 30 -4.22 7.12 1.35
N GLY A 31 -4.49 7.88 0.28
CA GLY A 31 -5.85 8.02 -0.28
C GLY A 31 -6.61 9.27 0.18
N ASN A 32 -6.17 9.91 1.27
CA ASN A 32 -6.84 11.06 1.91
C ASN A 32 -6.74 12.39 1.12
N THR A 33 -6.63 12.36 -0.21
CA THR A 33 -6.66 13.57 -1.03
C THR A 33 -8.09 13.83 -1.48
N SER A 34 -8.63 15.00 -1.16
CA SER A 34 -9.95 15.39 -1.67
C SER A 34 -9.88 15.68 -3.18
N ARG A 35 -11.03 15.56 -3.87
CA ARG A 35 -11.16 15.93 -5.29
C ARG A 35 -10.63 17.34 -5.58
N GLU A 36 -10.96 18.30 -4.72
CA GLU A 36 -10.46 19.67 -4.80
C GLU A 36 -8.96 19.75 -4.52
N GLY A 37 -8.47 19.03 -3.50
CA GLY A 37 -7.08 19.02 -3.08
C GLY A 37 -6.13 18.50 -4.16
N LEU A 38 -6.59 17.55 -4.97
CA LEU A 38 -5.80 16.89 -6.03
C LEU A 38 -5.37 17.86 -7.13
N HIS A 39 -6.17 18.89 -7.41
CA HIS A 39 -5.97 19.83 -8.51
C HIS A 39 -5.53 21.22 -8.04
N THR A 40 -4.94 21.33 -6.85
CA THR A 40 -4.48 22.62 -6.32
C THR A 40 -3.10 23.02 -6.86
N THR A 41 -2.87 24.32 -6.98
CA THR A 41 -1.63 24.91 -7.48
C THR A 41 -0.86 25.65 -6.39
N LEU A 42 0.45 25.80 -6.58
CA LEU A 42 1.31 26.75 -5.89
C LEU A 42 1.03 28.18 -6.39
N PRO A 43 1.51 29.23 -5.70
CA PRO A 43 1.33 30.63 -6.13
C PRO A 43 1.87 30.94 -7.53
N ASP A 44 2.87 30.19 -8.01
CA ASP A 44 3.45 30.34 -9.35
C ASP A 44 2.64 29.60 -10.44
N GLY A 45 1.51 28.98 -10.09
CA GLY A 45 0.68 28.21 -11.01
C GLY A 45 1.11 26.74 -11.19
N THR A 46 2.21 26.30 -10.57
CA THR A 46 2.64 24.89 -10.64
C THR A 46 1.64 24.00 -9.91
N MET A 47 1.21 22.89 -10.51
CA MET A 47 0.39 21.89 -9.80
C MET A 47 1.14 21.35 -8.58
N LYS A 48 0.46 21.21 -7.45
CA LYS A 48 1.08 20.63 -6.25
C LYS A 48 1.35 19.15 -6.43
N MET A 49 2.47 18.70 -5.88
CA MET A 49 2.76 17.29 -5.66
C MET A 49 2.44 16.96 -4.20
N THR A 50 1.29 16.35 -3.94
CA THR A 50 0.76 16.13 -2.58
C THR A 50 1.14 14.79 -1.98
N CYS A 51 1.53 13.81 -2.82
CA CYS A 51 1.90 12.46 -2.40
C CYS A 51 3.21 12.01 -3.07
N MET A 52 4.07 11.29 -2.36
CA MET A 52 5.27 10.69 -2.94
C MET A 52 5.46 9.26 -2.45
N ASP A 53 5.68 8.35 -3.38
CA ASP A 53 6.03 6.97 -3.09
C ASP A 53 7.55 6.85 -3.03
N LEU A 54 8.10 6.06 -2.11
CA LEU A 54 9.56 5.96 -1.97
C LEU A 54 10.07 4.63 -1.43
N ASP A 55 11.30 4.31 -1.83
CA ASP A 55 12.12 3.25 -1.24
C ASP A 55 12.96 3.78 -0.09
N VAL A 56 12.93 3.10 1.06
CA VAL A 56 13.84 3.36 2.18
C VAL A 56 14.54 2.08 2.59
N GLY A 57 15.87 2.07 2.41
CA GLY A 57 16.68 0.91 2.71
C GLY A 57 16.58 -0.19 1.65
N ASN A 58 17.56 -1.11 1.71
CA ASN A 58 17.69 -2.17 0.71
C ASN A 58 17.50 -3.58 1.31
N ALA A 59 17.65 -3.75 2.62
CA ALA A 59 17.62 -5.06 3.25
C ALA A 59 16.17 -5.58 3.36
N CYS A 60 15.97 -6.85 3.01
CA CYS A 60 14.71 -7.56 3.18
C CYS A 60 15.02 -9.05 3.26
N SER A 61 14.57 -9.69 4.32
CA SER A 61 14.73 -11.13 4.56
C SER A 61 13.75 -11.99 3.75
N PHE A 62 12.77 -11.39 3.09
CA PHE A 62 11.77 -12.11 2.28
C PHE A 62 12.25 -12.30 0.83
N LYS A 63 11.68 -13.31 0.18
CA LYS A 63 11.96 -13.66 -1.22
C LYS A 63 10.66 -13.83 -2.01
N CYS A 64 9.70 -12.94 -1.78
CA CYS A 64 8.38 -12.96 -2.41
C CYS A 64 8.51 -13.23 -3.93
N PRO A 65 7.81 -14.24 -4.47
CA PRO A 65 7.90 -14.58 -5.89
C PRO A 65 7.32 -13.48 -6.78
N HIS A 66 6.42 -12.65 -6.25
CA HIS A 66 5.77 -11.53 -6.93
C HIS A 66 6.34 -10.16 -6.53
N CYS A 67 7.59 -10.09 -6.03
CA CYS A 67 8.15 -8.81 -5.57
C CYS A 67 8.22 -7.80 -6.73
N PHE A 68 7.45 -6.71 -6.63
CA PHE A 68 7.36 -5.68 -7.67
C PHE A 68 8.65 -4.84 -7.85
N ARG A 69 9.61 -4.99 -6.93
CA ARG A 69 10.89 -4.24 -6.93
C ARG A 69 12.09 -5.08 -7.25
N ARG A 70 12.34 -6.12 -6.45
CA ARG A 70 13.61 -6.85 -6.48
C ARG A 70 13.71 -7.75 -7.70
N ASP A 71 14.24 -7.18 -8.76
CA ASP A 71 14.50 -7.85 -10.03
C ASP A 71 15.73 -7.24 -10.71
N ASP A 72 16.74 -8.07 -10.93
CA ASP A 72 18.00 -7.63 -11.51
C ASP A 72 17.85 -7.18 -12.98
N ARG A 73 16.72 -7.48 -13.64
CA ARG A 73 16.40 -7.01 -15.00
C ARG A 73 16.16 -5.49 -15.08
N PHE A 74 15.63 -4.89 -14.02
CA PHE A 74 15.12 -3.51 -14.05
C PHE A 74 15.54 -2.66 -12.84
N ASP A 75 16.07 -3.27 -11.78
CA ASP A 75 16.33 -2.63 -10.49
C ASP A 75 17.75 -2.92 -9.98
N VAL A 76 18.74 -2.58 -10.81
CA VAL A 76 20.17 -2.71 -10.48
C VAL A 76 20.58 -1.58 -9.54
N VAL A 77 20.57 -1.89 -8.25
CA VAL A 77 21.08 -0.99 -7.20
C VAL A 77 22.44 -1.54 -6.74
N ASP A 78 23.51 -1.09 -7.40
CA ASP A 78 24.87 -1.32 -6.90
C ASP A 78 25.21 -0.31 -5.79
N GLY A 79 26.27 -0.59 -5.03
CA GLY A 79 26.65 0.22 -3.87
C GLY A 79 26.99 1.67 -4.17
N CYS A 80 27.22 2.03 -5.44
CA CYS A 80 27.62 3.38 -5.85
C CYS A 80 26.45 4.24 -6.34
N ASN A 81 25.37 3.64 -6.86
CA ASN A 81 24.25 4.39 -7.45
C ASN A 81 23.02 4.54 -6.53
N LYS A 82 23.06 3.93 -5.34
CA LYS A 82 21.97 4.03 -4.35
C LYS A 82 21.85 5.45 -3.76
N LEU A 83 20.62 5.96 -3.66
CA LEU A 83 20.34 7.15 -2.86
C LEU A 83 20.68 6.92 -1.38
N THR A 84 21.45 7.84 -0.82
CA THR A 84 21.73 7.97 0.60
C THR A 84 20.47 8.40 1.36
N HIS A 85 20.50 8.20 2.68
CA HIS A 85 19.42 8.67 3.55
C HIS A 85 19.26 10.19 3.43
N GLU A 86 20.38 10.91 3.41
CA GLU A 86 20.44 12.36 3.32
C GLU A 86 19.88 12.88 1.99
N GLU A 87 20.16 12.21 0.87
CA GLU A 87 19.54 12.51 -0.43
C GLU A 87 18.03 12.30 -0.39
N ILE A 88 17.54 11.16 0.11
CA ILE A 88 16.10 10.88 0.20
C ILE A 88 15.39 11.96 1.03
N VAL A 89 15.94 12.30 2.19
CA VAL A 89 15.39 13.37 3.05
C VAL A 89 15.48 14.73 2.35
N GLY A 90 16.54 14.99 1.58
CA GLY A 90 16.68 16.16 0.72
C GLY A 90 15.52 16.30 -0.28
N TYR A 91 15.24 15.23 -1.04
CA TYR A 91 14.13 15.21 -1.99
C TYR A 91 12.76 15.35 -1.33
N ILE A 92 12.58 14.85 -0.10
CA ILE A 92 11.35 15.09 0.66
C ILE A 92 11.20 16.58 1.03
N ARG A 93 12.29 17.29 1.34
CA ARG A 93 12.25 18.74 1.57
C ARG A 93 11.90 19.49 0.29
N GLU A 94 12.50 19.15 -0.85
CA GLU A 94 12.13 19.72 -2.15
C GLU A 94 10.66 19.44 -2.48
N ALA A 95 10.18 18.22 -2.25
CA ALA A 95 8.79 17.85 -2.46
C ALA A 95 7.83 18.66 -1.56
N LYS A 96 8.23 18.97 -0.33
CA LYS A 96 7.47 19.82 0.58
C LYS A 96 7.25 21.22 0.01
N GLU A 97 8.25 21.78 -0.66
CA GLU A 97 8.12 23.07 -1.37
C GLU A 97 7.11 22.98 -2.53
N LEU A 98 6.95 21.79 -3.12
CA LEU A 98 5.92 21.48 -4.12
C LEU A 98 4.55 21.13 -3.53
N GLY A 99 4.40 21.19 -2.20
CA GLY A 99 3.13 20.97 -1.52
C GLY A 99 2.90 19.57 -0.94
N LEU A 100 3.95 18.75 -0.82
CA LEU A 100 3.88 17.38 -0.28
C LEU A 100 3.20 17.37 1.10
N LYS A 101 2.23 16.45 1.25
CA LYS A 101 1.48 16.23 2.50
C LYS A 101 1.72 14.87 3.09
N GLN A 102 1.96 13.86 2.25
CA GLN A 102 2.11 12.49 2.69
C GLN A 102 3.12 11.73 1.84
N ILE A 103 3.75 10.73 2.44
CA ILE A 103 4.61 9.77 1.76
C ILE A 103 4.14 8.35 2.01
N LYS A 104 4.34 7.49 1.02
CA LYS A 104 4.10 6.05 1.12
C LYS A 104 5.42 5.30 0.96
N VAL A 105 5.85 4.64 2.03
CA VAL A 105 7.05 3.80 2.03
C VAL A 105 6.65 2.41 1.56
N LEU A 106 7.02 2.07 0.33
CA LEU A 106 6.66 0.80 -0.31
C LEU A 106 7.77 -0.25 -0.16
N GLY A 107 9.02 0.19 -0.33
CA GLY A 107 10.24 -0.55 -0.07
C GLY A 107 10.68 -1.56 -1.14
N ARG A 108 11.86 -1.35 -1.72
CA ARG A 108 12.77 -2.42 -2.22
C ARG A 108 13.23 -3.34 -1.09
N GLY A 109 13.33 -2.80 0.12
CA GLY A 109 13.62 -3.50 1.36
C GLY A 109 12.38 -3.69 2.24
N GLU A 110 12.53 -4.39 3.37
CA GLU A 110 11.60 -4.29 4.49
C GLU A 110 12.02 -3.06 5.32
N PRO A 111 11.18 -2.00 5.41
CA PRO A 111 11.59 -0.75 6.07
C PRO A 111 12.06 -0.96 7.51
N PHE A 112 11.40 -1.82 8.28
CA PHE A 112 11.76 -2.07 9.68
C PHE A 112 13.03 -2.91 9.88
N GLN A 113 13.65 -3.39 8.81
CA GLN A 113 14.99 -4.00 8.87
C GLN A 113 16.12 -2.99 8.62
N ASN A 114 15.79 -1.74 8.27
CA ASN A 114 16.76 -0.65 8.20
C ASN A 114 16.91 0.00 9.59
N PRO A 115 18.12 -0.05 10.22
CA PRO A 115 18.34 0.54 11.55
C PRO A 115 18.07 2.05 11.62
N ARG A 116 18.17 2.78 10.50
CA ARG A 116 17.87 4.23 10.42
C ARG A 116 16.41 4.53 10.11
N PHE A 117 15.54 3.52 10.01
CA PHE A 117 14.16 3.78 9.57
C PHE A 117 13.36 4.61 10.56
N LEU A 118 13.53 4.40 11.87
CA LEU A 118 12.84 5.25 12.86
C LEU A 118 13.39 6.68 12.90
N GLU A 119 14.68 6.88 12.61
CA GLU A 119 15.27 8.21 12.42
C GLU A 119 14.62 8.90 11.20
N PHE A 120 14.48 8.19 10.08
CA PHE A 120 13.78 8.68 8.90
C PHE A 120 12.33 9.11 9.24
N LEU A 121 11.58 8.27 9.95
CA LEU A 121 10.20 8.62 10.35
C LEU A 121 10.13 9.86 11.23
N GLU A 122 11.09 10.03 12.15
CA GLU A 122 11.18 11.22 13.00
C GLU A 122 11.47 12.49 12.20
N GLU A 123 12.39 12.43 11.24
CA GLU A 123 12.71 13.57 10.38
C GLU A 123 11.51 13.98 9.51
N VAL A 124 10.83 13.01 8.89
CA VAL A 124 9.66 13.29 8.04
C VAL A 124 8.47 13.79 8.87
N SER A 125 8.23 13.19 10.04
CA SER A 125 7.18 13.64 10.97
C SER A 125 7.46 15.07 11.47
N ALA A 126 8.72 15.41 11.76
CA ALA A 126 9.13 16.78 12.12
C ALA A 126 8.89 17.79 10.99
N MET A 127 8.81 17.35 9.73
CA MET A 127 8.40 18.20 8.61
C MET A 127 6.89 18.40 8.51
N GLY A 128 6.08 17.74 9.35
CA GLY A 128 4.62 17.77 9.27
C GLY A 128 4.08 17.00 8.07
N ILE A 129 4.83 16.00 7.59
CA ILE A 129 4.46 15.13 6.47
C ILE A 129 3.99 13.80 7.04
N GLY A 130 2.81 13.37 6.63
CA GLY A 130 2.24 12.08 7.00
C GLY A 130 2.97 10.91 6.36
N VAL A 131 3.02 9.77 7.05
CA VAL A 131 3.72 8.58 6.53
C VAL A 131 2.84 7.35 6.61
N ALA A 132 2.64 6.68 5.48
CA ALA A 132 2.09 5.33 5.42
C ALA A 132 3.20 4.33 5.08
N VAL A 133 3.31 3.25 5.85
CA VAL A 133 4.41 2.28 5.73
C VAL A 133 3.89 0.90 5.37
N PHE A 134 4.32 0.38 4.22
CA PHE A 134 4.16 -1.03 3.90
C PHE A 134 5.18 -1.88 4.65
N THR A 135 4.70 -2.96 5.27
CA THR A 135 5.55 -3.88 6.03
C THR A 135 4.99 -5.29 5.99
N LYS A 136 5.85 -6.29 6.11
CA LYS A 136 5.44 -7.68 6.39
C LYS A 136 5.24 -7.93 7.89
N GLY A 137 5.53 -6.95 8.74
CA GLY A 137 5.17 -6.94 10.16
C GLY A 137 6.06 -7.77 11.09
N HIS A 138 6.93 -8.64 10.58
CA HIS A 138 7.68 -9.57 11.44
C HIS A 138 8.60 -8.90 12.46
N VAL A 139 9.09 -7.68 12.18
CA VAL A 139 9.87 -6.89 13.15
C VAL A 139 8.98 -6.35 14.27
N ILE A 140 7.76 -5.88 13.93
CA ILE A 140 6.77 -5.40 14.91
C ILE A 140 6.20 -6.57 15.73
N GLY A 141 6.15 -7.76 15.16
CA GLY A 141 5.62 -8.96 15.78
C GLY A 141 6.61 -9.80 16.59
N SER A 142 7.88 -9.42 16.67
CA SER A 142 8.92 -10.21 17.33
C SER A 142 9.84 -9.34 18.17
N ASP A 143 9.89 -9.60 19.47
CA ASP A 143 10.78 -8.89 20.40
C ASP A 143 12.25 -9.03 20.01
N ALA A 144 12.65 -10.22 19.52
CA ALA A 144 14.01 -10.47 19.06
C ALA A 144 14.37 -9.61 17.84
N HIS A 145 13.47 -9.52 16.85
CA HIS A 145 13.71 -8.67 15.66
C HIS A 145 13.62 -7.18 16.01
N ALA A 146 12.64 -6.77 16.83
CA ALA A 146 12.53 -5.40 17.32
C ALA A 146 13.83 -4.95 18.01
N LYS A 147 14.35 -5.77 18.95
CA LYS A 147 15.63 -5.52 19.61
C LYS A 147 16.81 -5.53 18.64
N LYS A 148 16.84 -6.46 17.69
CA LYS A 148 17.94 -6.57 16.70
C LYS A 148 18.08 -5.27 15.89
N TYR A 149 16.97 -4.75 15.36
CA TYR A 149 17.01 -3.59 14.46
C TYR A 149 16.94 -2.25 15.19
N ASN A 150 16.26 -2.19 16.34
CA ASN A 150 15.97 -0.91 17.03
C ASN A 150 16.48 -0.86 18.49
N GLY A 151 17.20 -1.88 18.97
CA GLY A 151 17.69 -1.94 20.35
C GLY A 151 18.65 -0.80 20.70
N HIS A 152 19.40 -0.30 19.72
CA HIS A 152 20.26 0.88 19.87
C HIS A 152 19.47 2.18 20.18
N ARG A 153 18.16 2.18 19.94
CA ARG A 153 17.22 3.27 20.28
C ARG A 153 16.35 2.95 21.51
N GLY A 154 16.70 1.92 22.29
CA GLY A 154 15.95 1.51 23.48
C GLY A 154 14.67 0.70 23.22
N ILE A 155 14.40 0.34 21.95
CA ILE A 155 13.23 -0.45 21.56
C ILE A 155 13.60 -1.93 21.58
N THR A 156 13.12 -2.65 22.58
CA THR A 156 13.49 -4.04 22.85
C THR A 156 12.36 -5.04 22.66
N THR A 157 11.14 -4.57 22.39
CA THR A 157 9.96 -5.42 22.18
C THR A 157 9.16 -4.93 20.98
N GLY A 158 8.40 -5.84 20.37
CA GLY A 158 7.49 -5.53 19.29
C GLY A 158 6.40 -4.54 19.71
N GLN A 159 5.90 -4.66 20.95
CA GLN A 159 4.92 -3.70 21.49
C GLN A 159 5.51 -2.30 21.60
N LYS A 160 6.73 -2.13 22.14
CA LYS A 160 7.37 -0.80 22.21
C LYS A 160 7.58 -0.18 20.84
N LEU A 161 7.87 -1.02 19.83
CA LEU A 161 7.96 -0.55 18.45
C LEU A 161 6.60 -0.05 17.95
N ALA A 162 5.52 -0.80 18.17
CA ALA A 162 4.17 -0.39 17.81
C ALA A 162 3.76 0.92 18.53
N ASP A 163 4.02 1.04 19.83
CA ASP A 163 3.73 2.25 20.60
C ASP A 163 4.50 3.46 20.04
N ARG A 164 5.79 3.29 19.75
CA ARG A 164 6.60 4.37 19.14
C ARG A 164 6.08 4.78 17.77
N LEU A 165 5.64 3.84 16.95
CA LEU A 165 5.05 4.15 15.64
C LEU A 165 3.72 4.90 15.80
N HIS A 166 2.91 4.52 16.80
CA HIS A 166 1.68 5.21 17.11
C HIS A 166 1.93 6.67 17.54
N GLU A 167 2.94 6.92 18.38
CA GLU A 167 3.39 8.26 18.80
C GLU A 167 3.87 9.12 17.64
N LEU A 168 4.59 8.53 16.68
CA LEU A 168 5.07 9.22 15.47
C LEU A 168 3.96 9.57 14.49
N ASN A 169 2.73 9.17 14.79
CA ASN A 169 1.54 9.39 13.99
C ASN A 169 1.69 8.85 12.56
N VAL A 170 2.24 7.64 12.40
CA VAL A 170 2.32 6.95 11.10
C VAL A 170 1.13 6.01 10.92
N SER A 171 0.87 5.62 9.68
CA SER A 171 -0.04 4.53 9.32
C SER A 171 0.72 3.28 8.91
N ILE A 172 0.18 2.11 9.25
CA ILE A 172 0.78 0.82 8.94
C ILE A 172 -0.10 0.04 7.96
N LEU A 173 0.52 -0.37 6.87
CA LEU A 173 -0.09 -1.13 5.78
C LEU A 173 0.53 -2.53 5.80
N LEU A 174 -0.09 -3.43 6.57
CA LEU A 174 0.43 -4.75 6.88
C LEU A 174 0.13 -5.75 5.76
N GLY A 175 1.17 -6.34 5.16
CA GLY A 175 1.03 -7.40 4.16
C GLY A 175 0.31 -8.64 4.71
N PHE A 176 -0.86 -8.95 4.18
CA PHE A 176 -1.74 -10.01 4.68
C PHE A 176 -2.53 -10.63 3.53
N HIS A 177 -1.98 -11.65 2.88
CA HIS A 177 -2.52 -12.23 1.64
C HIS A 177 -3.53 -13.36 1.89
N SER A 178 -3.44 -14.04 3.05
CA SER A 178 -4.29 -15.19 3.39
C SER A 178 -4.34 -15.44 4.90
N PHE A 179 -5.45 -16.02 5.37
CA PHE A 179 -5.56 -16.61 6.70
C PHE A 179 -4.96 -18.04 6.76
N ASN A 180 -4.82 -18.69 5.61
CA ASN A 180 -4.08 -19.94 5.48
C ASN A 180 -2.57 -19.67 5.65
N LYS A 181 -1.96 -20.44 6.55
CA LYS A 181 -0.54 -20.32 6.89
C LYS A 181 0.35 -20.59 5.67
N GLU A 182 0.11 -21.68 4.96
CA GLU A 182 0.94 -22.14 3.85
C GLU A 182 0.88 -21.13 2.69
N THR A 183 -0.32 -20.70 2.32
CA THR A 183 -0.52 -19.65 1.30
C THR A 183 0.18 -18.35 1.70
N GLN A 184 0.05 -17.90 2.95
CA GLN A 184 0.72 -16.69 3.41
C GLN A 184 2.26 -16.81 3.38
N GLU A 185 2.81 -17.97 3.71
CA GLU A 185 4.25 -18.25 3.67
C GLU A 185 4.79 -18.34 2.24
N GLU A 186 4.03 -18.94 1.32
CA GLU A 186 4.34 -18.98 -0.11
C GLU A 186 4.40 -17.57 -0.72
N PHE A 187 3.41 -16.73 -0.43
CA PHE A 187 3.40 -15.33 -0.88
C PHE A 187 4.59 -14.54 -0.30
N ALA A 188 5.02 -14.85 0.92
CA ALA A 188 6.19 -14.24 1.53
C ALA A 188 7.52 -14.82 1.04
N GLY A 189 7.50 -15.92 0.27
CA GLY A 189 8.69 -16.63 -0.19
C GLY A 189 9.53 -17.15 0.97
N ILE A 190 8.88 -17.73 1.99
CA ILE A 190 9.56 -18.29 3.16
C ILE A 190 10.26 -19.59 2.76
N ASP A 191 11.57 -19.65 3.01
CA ASP A 191 12.33 -20.89 2.90
C ASP A 191 12.06 -21.78 4.13
N LEU A 192 11.11 -22.70 3.97
CA LEU A 192 10.70 -23.65 5.01
C LEU A 192 11.69 -24.79 5.22
N LEU A 193 12.62 -25.02 4.27
CA LEU A 193 13.64 -26.07 4.37
C LEU A 193 14.83 -25.63 5.23
N SER A 194 15.04 -24.32 5.35
CA SER A 194 16.10 -23.76 6.19
C SER A 194 15.76 -23.83 7.69
N ILE A 195 16.41 -24.76 8.40
CA ILE A 195 16.25 -24.99 9.85
C ILE A 195 16.52 -23.71 10.67
N ASN A 196 17.43 -22.85 10.19
CA ASN A 196 17.88 -21.62 10.85
C ASN A 196 17.26 -20.35 10.25
N SER A 197 16.16 -20.46 9.49
CA SER A 197 15.52 -19.28 8.87
C SER A 197 15.04 -18.30 9.96
N PRO A 198 15.43 -17.01 9.89
CA PRO A 198 14.94 -15.98 10.81
C PRO A 198 13.44 -15.69 10.65
N LEU A 199 12.81 -16.29 9.64
CA LEU A 199 11.40 -16.15 9.29
C LEU A 199 10.60 -17.46 9.47
N LYS A 200 11.15 -18.46 10.17
CA LYS A 200 10.52 -19.79 10.32
C LYS A 200 9.10 -19.76 10.90
N ASP A 201 8.78 -18.76 11.74
CA ASP A 201 7.43 -18.52 12.25
C ASP A 201 6.87 -17.18 11.75
N TYR A 202 7.02 -16.90 10.46
CA TYR A 202 6.59 -15.65 9.87
C TYR A 202 5.11 -15.35 10.15
N VAL A 203 4.22 -16.33 9.98
CA VAL A 203 2.79 -16.15 10.19
C VAL A 203 2.47 -15.80 11.65
N GLY A 204 3.11 -16.47 12.62
CA GLY A 204 2.97 -16.13 14.04
C GLY A 204 3.43 -14.70 14.33
N MET A 205 4.58 -14.29 13.77
CA MET A 205 5.07 -12.91 13.90
C MET A 205 4.13 -11.90 13.24
N ARG A 206 3.63 -12.17 12.04
CA ARG A 206 2.68 -11.29 11.31
C ARG A 206 1.38 -11.11 12.09
N ASP A 207 0.83 -12.19 12.66
CA ASP A 207 -0.38 -12.13 13.48
C ASP A 207 -0.11 -11.36 14.79
N GLN A 208 1.03 -11.59 15.44
CA GLN A 208 1.43 -10.84 16.64
C GLN A 208 1.67 -9.35 16.35
N ALA A 209 2.19 -9.01 15.16
CA ALA A 209 2.33 -7.63 14.72
C ALA A 209 0.96 -6.92 14.67
N LEU A 210 -0.04 -7.58 14.07
CA LEU A 210 -1.39 -7.05 14.02
C LEU A 210 -1.96 -6.82 15.43
N LEU A 211 -1.75 -7.75 16.35
CA LEU A 211 -2.16 -7.59 17.76
C LEU A 211 -1.45 -6.42 18.45
N ASN A 212 -0.13 -6.26 18.24
CA ASN A 212 0.64 -5.16 18.83
C ASN A 212 0.15 -3.80 18.32
N LEU A 213 -0.18 -3.70 17.02
CA LEU A 213 -0.73 -2.50 16.38
C LEU A 213 -2.14 -2.18 16.87
N VAL A 214 -3.02 -3.18 16.96
CA VAL A 214 -4.36 -3.01 17.55
C VAL A 214 -4.26 -2.55 19.01
N LYS A 215 -3.39 -3.19 19.80
CA LYS A 215 -3.16 -2.82 21.20
C LYS A 215 -2.61 -1.40 21.36
N ALA A 216 -1.77 -0.95 20.44
CA ALA A 216 -1.26 0.42 20.41
C ALA A 216 -2.34 1.44 19.98
N GLY A 217 -3.47 1.00 19.42
CA GLY A 217 -4.61 1.85 19.08
C GLY A 217 -4.71 2.23 17.59
N PHE A 218 -3.97 1.59 16.69
CA PHE A 218 -3.98 1.95 15.27
C PHE A 218 -5.34 1.76 14.57
N ASN A 219 -6.16 0.82 15.06
CA ASN A 219 -7.53 0.61 14.56
C ASN A 219 -8.60 1.21 15.47
N LYS A 220 -8.24 2.09 16.42
CA LYS A 220 -9.24 2.74 17.27
C LYS A 220 -10.17 3.57 16.38
N TYR A 221 -11.48 3.33 16.49
CA TYR A 221 -12.46 4.15 15.81
C TYR A 221 -12.59 5.50 16.52
N VAL A 222 -12.48 6.56 15.73
CA VAL A 222 -12.74 7.95 16.12
C VAL A 222 -13.64 8.53 15.02
N GLU A 223 -14.77 9.11 15.42
CA GLU A 223 -15.73 9.68 14.49
C GLU A 223 -15.07 10.77 13.62
N GLY A 224 -15.33 10.73 12.31
CA GLY A 224 -14.74 11.65 11.34
C GLY A 224 -13.26 11.42 11.00
N GLU A 225 -12.59 10.45 11.62
CA GLU A 225 -11.18 10.14 11.34
C GLU A 225 -11.01 8.79 10.63
N ALA A 226 -10.13 8.77 9.64
CA ALA A 226 -9.68 7.53 9.02
C ALA A 226 -8.83 6.71 10.01
N THR A 227 -8.87 5.38 9.87
CA THR A 227 -8.00 4.47 10.64
C THR A 227 -6.52 4.65 10.25
N ARG A 228 -5.59 4.21 11.11
CA ARG A 228 -4.15 4.18 10.81
C ARG A 228 -3.63 2.76 10.54
N LEU A 229 -4.53 1.77 10.51
CA LEU A 229 -4.20 0.38 10.24
C LEU A 229 -4.86 -0.10 8.95
N ALA A 230 -4.08 -0.65 8.04
CA ALA A 230 -4.59 -1.45 6.93
C ALA A 230 -3.98 -2.84 6.93
N ILE A 231 -4.75 -3.80 6.42
CA ILE A 231 -4.20 -5.04 5.87
C ILE A 231 -4.19 -4.96 4.34
N ILE A 232 -3.17 -5.55 3.74
CA ILE A 232 -2.92 -5.52 2.30
C ILE A 232 -2.89 -6.95 1.76
N PRO A 233 -4.04 -7.49 1.32
CA PRO A 233 -4.11 -8.72 0.54
C PRO A 233 -3.79 -8.46 -0.94
N ALA A 234 -2.56 -8.02 -1.22
CA ALA A 234 -2.09 -7.75 -2.57
C ALA A 234 -0.69 -8.37 -2.80
N PRO A 235 -0.44 -9.05 -3.93
CA PRO A 235 -1.36 -9.21 -5.06
C PRO A 235 -2.53 -10.15 -4.75
N VAL A 236 -3.66 -9.91 -5.41
CA VAL A 236 -4.68 -10.95 -5.61
C VAL A 236 -4.18 -11.84 -6.73
N LYS A 237 -4.23 -13.15 -6.50
CA LYS A 237 -3.79 -14.20 -7.42
C LYS A 237 -4.81 -15.36 -7.40
N PRO A 238 -4.76 -16.29 -8.37
CA PRO A 238 -5.61 -17.48 -8.35
C PRO A 238 -5.60 -18.25 -7.02
N GLU A 239 -4.48 -18.25 -6.30
CA GLU A 239 -4.33 -18.99 -5.04
C GLU A 239 -5.10 -18.39 -3.86
N ASN A 240 -5.35 -17.07 -3.84
CA ASN A 240 -5.98 -16.39 -2.71
C ASN A 240 -7.26 -15.64 -3.06
N ILE A 241 -7.66 -15.59 -4.34
CA ILE A 241 -8.82 -14.81 -4.80
C ILE A 241 -10.11 -15.13 -4.04
N GLN A 242 -10.32 -16.40 -3.70
CA GLN A 242 -11.48 -16.89 -2.96
C GLN A 242 -11.49 -16.44 -1.47
N GLU A 243 -10.36 -15.98 -0.93
CA GLU A 243 -10.27 -15.45 0.44
C GLU A 243 -10.47 -13.94 0.51
N ILE A 244 -10.37 -13.21 -0.61
CA ILE A 244 -10.27 -11.74 -0.60
C ILE A 244 -11.50 -11.09 0.01
N PHE A 245 -12.71 -11.55 -0.32
CA PHE A 245 -13.94 -10.98 0.26
C PHE A 245 -14.01 -11.22 1.78
N ASN A 246 -13.60 -12.39 2.25
CA ASN A 246 -13.56 -12.70 3.68
C ASN A 246 -12.51 -11.85 4.41
N LEU A 247 -11.32 -11.66 3.83
CA LEU A 247 -10.29 -10.76 4.37
C LEU A 247 -10.80 -9.31 4.45
N TYR A 248 -11.41 -8.83 3.36
CA TYR A 248 -11.98 -7.50 3.25
C TYR A 248 -13.02 -7.25 4.34
N THR A 249 -14.08 -8.06 4.39
CA THR A 249 -15.17 -7.88 5.35
C THR A 249 -14.71 -8.08 6.80
N TRP A 250 -13.82 -9.04 7.06
CA TRP A 250 -13.27 -9.29 8.40
C TRP A 250 -12.51 -8.08 8.95
N ALA A 251 -11.69 -7.44 8.11
CA ALA A 251 -10.89 -6.27 8.49
C ALA A 251 -11.76 -5.02 8.66
N ARG A 252 -12.65 -4.75 7.69
CA ARG A 252 -13.52 -3.57 7.70
C ARG A 252 -14.37 -3.49 8.97
N LYS A 253 -14.98 -4.62 9.37
CA LYS A 253 -15.75 -4.73 10.62
C LYS A 253 -14.94 -4.45 11.89
N ARG A 254 -13.61 -4.45 11.83
CA ARG A 254 -12.68 -4.21 12.95
C ARG A 254 -12.02 -2.83 12.88
N ASN A 255 -12.54 -1.93 12.05
CA ASN A 255 -11.94 -0.63 11.74
C ASN A 255 -10.48 -0.75 11.24
N ILE A 256 -10.22 -1.83 10.50
CA ILE A 256 -8.95 -2.08 9.82
C ILE A 256 -9.23 -1.88 8.33
N TYR A 257 -8.51 -0.95 7.71
CA TYR A 257 -8.62 -0.71 6.28
C TYR A 257 -8.19 -1.95 5.50
N CYS A 258 -8.74 -2.17 4.31
CA CYS A 258 -8.35 -3.31 3.49
C CYS A 258 -8.22 -2.89 2.03
N VAL A 259 -7.02 -3.06 1.48
CA VAL A 259 -6.74 -2.75 0.07
C VAL A 259 -6.15 -3.96 -0.63
N SER A 260 -6.91 -4.43 -1.60
CA SER A 260 -6.52 -5.51 -2.51
C SER A 260 -6.17 -4.91 -3.88
N SER A 261 -5.30 -5.57 -4.62
CA SER A 261 -5.00 -5.22 -6.01
C SER A 261 -4.40 -6.43 -6.72
N PRO A 262 -4.64 -6.64 -8.02
CA PRO A 262 -3.96 -7.68 -8.80
C PRO A 262 -2.44 -7.53 -8.83
N THR A 263 -1.77 -8.46 -9.50
CA THR A 263 -0.32 -8.44 -9.74
C THR A 263 0.14 -7.18 -10.50
N MET A 264 1.29 -6.63 -10.08
CA MET A 264 1.91 -5.43 -10.67
C MET A 264 2.70 -5.81 -11.92
N ILE A 265 2.80 -4.91 -12.90
CA ILE A 265 3.58 -5.10 -14.14
C ILE A 265 5.01 -4.58 -13.91
N SER A 266 5.65 -5.07 -12.84
CA SER A 266 6.97 -4.62 -12.42
C SER A 266 7.69 -5.68 -11.62
N GLY A 267 9.02 -5.67 -11.69
CA GLY A 267 9.88 -6.66 -11.04
C GLY A 267 9.46 -8.09 -11.36
N LYS A 268 9.45 -8.96 -10.34
CA LYS A 268 9.01 -10.35 -10.47
C LYS A 268 7.50 -10.50 -10.67
N GLY A 269 6.72 -9.41 -10.53
CA GLY A 269 5.32 -9.39 -10.90
C GLY A 269 5.11 -9.69 -12.39
N ILE A 270 6.09 -9.38 -13.24
CA ILE A 270 6.06 -9.73 -14.67
C ILE A 270 6.05 -11.25 -14.86
N ASP A 271 6.86 -11.98 -14.11
CA ASP A 271 6.90 -13.45 -14.19
C ASP A 271 5.59 -14.05 -13.67
N GLU A 272 5.00 -13.44 -12.65
CA GLU A 272 3.72 -13.88 -12.11
C GLU A 272 2.55 -13.58 -13.03
N LEU A 273 2.55 -12.47 -13.76
CA LEU A 273 1.54 -12.20 -14.79
C LEU A 273 1.57 -13.27 -15.90
N MET A 274 2.77 -13.63 -16.38
CA MET A 274 2.91 -14.72 -17.36
C MET A 274 2.40 -16.07 -16.82
N ARG A 275 2.59 -16.33 -15.51
CA ARG A 275 2.04 -17.52 -14.88
C ARG A 275 0.52 -17.47 -14.80
N GLU A 276 -0.04 -16.32 -14.42
CA GLU A 276 -1.48 -16.07 -14.26
C GLU A 276 -2.25 -16.26 -15.57
N GLU A 277 -1.64 -16.04 -16.74
CA GLU A 277 -2.25 -16.31 -18.06
C GLU A 277 -2.72 -17.77 -18.23
N ASN A 278 -2.14 -18.72 -17.49
CA ASN A 278 -2.57 -20.12 -17.52
C ASN A 278 -3.95 -20.34 -16.83
N PHE A 279 -4.44 -19.36 -16.06
CA PHE A 279 -5.68 -19.42 -15.31
C PHE A 279 -6.78 -18.64 -16.04
N LYS A 280 -7.39 -19.28 -17.04
CA LYS A 280 -8.37 -18.64 -17.95
C LYS A 280 -9.57 -17.97 -17.25
N SER A 281 -9.96 -18.44 -16.07
CA SER A 281 -11.07 -17.88 -15.28
C SER A 281 -10.66 -16.71 -14.38
N TYR A 282 -9.35 -16.42 -14.25
CA TYR A 282 -8.85 -15.48 -13.26
C TYR A 282 -9.44 -14.07 -13.40
N ILE A 283 -9.49 -13.51 -14.61
CA ILE A 283 -10.08 -12.18 -14.83
C ILE A 283 -11.57 -12.16 -14.52
N SER A 284 -12.32 -13.20 -14.92
CA SER A 284 -13.75 -13.29 -14.55
C SER A 284 -13.95 -13.40 -13.04
N GLU A 285 -13.15 -14.22 -12.35
CA GLU A 285 -13.20 -14.33 -10.88
C GLU A 285 -12.84 -13.00 -10.20
N LEU A 286 -11.90 -12.25 -10.78
CA LEU A 286 -11.51 -10.93 -10.29
C LEU A 286 -12.64 -9.90 -10.48
N THR A 287 -13.35 -9.95 -11.60
CA THR A 287 -14.56 -9.14 -11.81
C THR A 287 -15.64 -9.49 -10.78
N GLU A 288 -15.89 -10.78 -10.52
CA GLU A 288 -16.89 -11.22 -9.54
C GLU A 288 -16.54 -10.77 -8.12
N ILE A 289 -15.29 -10.97 -7.69
CA ILE A 289 -14.88 -10.62 -6.33
C ILE A 289 -14.88 -9.09 -6.11
N TRP A 290 -14.57 -8.28 -7.14
CA TRP A 290 -14.69 -6.82 -7.05
C TRP A 290 -16.15 -6.39 -6.96
N THR A 291 -17.01 -6.98 -7.79
CA THR A 291 -18.47 -6.76 -7.76
C THR A 291 -19.03 -7.06 -6.37
N GLN A 292 -18.68 -8.22 -5.81
CA GLN A 292 -19.11 -8.63 -4.47
C GLN A 292 -18.68 -7.63 -3.38
N ILE A 293 -17.44 -7.13 -3.45
CA ILE A 293 -16.94 -6.13 -2.49
C ILE A 293 -17.75 -4.84 -2.55
N TYR A 294 -18.06 -4.33 -3.75
CA TYR A 294 -18.84 -3.09 -3.90
C TYR A 294 -20.28 -3.25 -3.44
N ILE A 295 -20.95 -4.34 -3.81
CA ILE A 295 -22.32 -4.63 -3.34
C ILE A 295 -22.34 -4.62 -1.81
N TRP A 296 -21.47 -5.39 -1.17
CA TRP A 296 -21.41 -5.45 0.29
C TRP A 296 -21.07 -4.08 0.91
N ALA A 297 -20.14 -3.33 0.32
CA ALA A 297 -19.78 -2.00 0.82
C ALA A 297 -20.96 -1.02 0.76
N ILE A 298 -21.80 -1.12 -0.27
CA ILE A 298 -22.99 -0.28 -0.42
C ILE A 298 -24.09 -0.72 0.55
N GLU A 299 -24.41 -2.02 0.59
CA GLU A 299 -25.44 -2.58 1.48
C GLU A 299 -25.15 -2.32 2.96
N THR A 300 -23.88 -2.30 3.35
CA THR A 300 -23.47 -2.02 4.73
C THR A 300 -23.26 -0.53 5.04
N ASN A 301 -23.56 0.37 4.10
CA ASN A 301 -23.32 1.81 4.23
C ASN A 301 -21.84 2.19 4.43
N LEU A 302 -20.91 1.32 4.03
CA LEU A 302 -19.48 1.64 4.01
C LEU A 302 -19.16 2.66 2.90
N ILE A 303 -19.85 2.54 1.76
CA ILE A 303 -19.79 3.46 0.63
C ILE A 303 -21.23 3.81 0.25
N PRO A 304 -21.66 5.07 0.35
CA PRO A 304 -22.97 5.48 -0.16
C PRO A 304 -23.11 5.20 -1.66
N LEU A 305 -24.28 4.74 -2.12
CA LEU A 305 -24.53 4.44 -3.53
C LEU A 305 -24.25 5.65 -4.43
N GLU A 306 -24.67 6.85 -4.01
CA GLU A 306 -24.41 8.09 -4.75
C GLU A 306 -22.91 8.33 -4.95
N LYS A 307 -22.10 8.09 -3.91
CA LYS A 307 -20.65 8.20 -3.97
C LYS A 307 -20.03 7.14 -4.88
N PHE A 308 -20.56 5.92 -4.88
CA PHE A 308 -20.14 4.88 -5.83
C PHE A 308 -20.44 5.27 -7.27
N VAL A 309 -21.61 5.84 -7.55
CA VAL A 309 -21.98 6.32 -8.90
C VAL A 309 -21.09 7.49 -9.34
N GLU A 310 -20.72 8.39 -8.42
CA GLU A 310 -19.85 9.52 -8.70
C GLU A 310 -18.39 9.12 -8.92
N ASP A 311 -17.83 8.30 -8.03
CA ASP A 311 -16.42 7.92 -8.05
C ASP A 311 -16.13 6.75 -9.02
N GLY A 312 -17.13 5.90 -9.28
CA GLY A 312 -17.01 4.71 -10.11
C GLY A 312 -16.17 3.59 -9.45
N VAL A 313 -15.81 2.61 -10.26
CA VAL A 313 -15.02 1.45 -9.82
C VAL A 313 -13.53 1.81 -9.77
N SER A 314 -12.91 1.62 -8.61
CA SER A 314 -11.46 1.70 -8.40
C SER A 314 -10.77 0.34 -8.58
N MET A 315 -9.48 0.36 -8.95
CA MET A 315 -8.59 -0.81 -8.92
C MET A 315 -8.41 -1.37 -7.50
N TYR A 316 -8.65 -0.52 -6.48
CA TYR A 316 -8.73 -0.91 -5.07
C TYR A 316 -10.22 -1.03 -4.69
N PRO A 317 -10.81 -2.23 -4.78
CA PRO A 317 -12.26 -2.41 -4.64
C PRO A 317 -12.71 -2.07 -3.21
N GLY A 318 -13.82 -1.31 -3.10
CA GLY A 318 -14.37 -0.90 -1.80
C GLY A 318 -13.45 0.03 -0.98
N ALA A 319 -12.38 0.53 -1.58
CA ALA A 319 -11.42 1.46 -1.00
C ALA A 319 -11.45 2.80 -1.77
N HIS A 320 -10.54 3.72 -1.45
CA HIS A 320 -10.42 4.98 -2.15
C HIS A 320 -9.96 4.78 -3.61
N PRO A 321 -10.38 5.65 -4.55
CA PRO A 321 -9.75 5.73 -5.86
C PRO A 321 -8.26 6.03 -5.77
N CYS A 322 -7.41 5.32 -6.52
CA CYS A 322 -5.98 5.58 -6.49
C CYS A 322 -5.66 6.93 -7.16
N ASN A 323 -5.30 7.95 -6.37
CA ASN A 323 -4.92 9.26 -6.90
C ASN A 323 -3.41 9.41 -7.14
N GLN A 324 -2.59 8.37 -6.91
CA GLN A 324 -1.12 8.47 -6.97
C GLN A 324 -0.64 9.08 -8.28
N THR A 325 -1.23 8.70 -9.41
CA THR A 325 -0.84 9.15 -10.76
C THR A 325 -1.29 10.57 -11.10
N ALA A 326 -1.95 11.27 -10.18
CA ALA A 326 -2.26 12.70 -10.27
C ALA A 326 -1.75 13.49 -9.06
N ALA A 327 -1.35 12.81 -7.98
CA ALA A 327 -0.87 13.42 -6.74
C ALA A 327 0.67 13.49 -6.63
N GLY A 328 1.38 12.66 -7.40
CA GLY A 328 2.85 12.68 -7.46
C GLY A 328 3.42 11.47 -8.17
N PHE A 329 4.57 10.97 -7.74
CA PHE A 329 5.26 9.86 -8.40
C PHE A 329 5.99 8.94 -7.42
N TYR A 330 6.66 7.92 -7.96
CA TYR A 330 7.49 7.00 -7.20
C TYR A 330 8.98 7.29 -7.41
N LEU A 331 9.68 7.66 -6.34
CA LEU A 331 11.15 7.79 -6.33
C LEU A 331 11.77 6.52 -5.75
N ASN A 332 12.50 5.80 -6.58
CA ASN A 332 13.08 4.52 -6.20
C ASN A 332 14.53 4.67 -5.68
N LEU A 333 15.08 3.57 -5.16
CA LEU A 333 16.37 3.60 -4.45
C LEU A 333 17.59 3.91 -5.34
N SER A 334 17.51 3.75 -6.67
CA SER A 334 18.60 4.12 -7.58
C SER A 334 18.59 5.62 -7.94
N GLY A 335 17.49 6.32 -7.64
CA GLY A 335 17.26 7.69 -8.09
C GLY A 335 16.36 7.78 -9.32
N GLN A 336 15.92 6.66 -9.89
CA GLN A 336 14.94 6.69 -10.96
C GLN A 336 13.55 7.08 -10.42
N VAL A 337 12.84 7.90 -11.19
CA VAL A 337 11.47 8.31 -10.91
C VAL A 337 10.52 7.64 -11.90
N ASN A 338 9.53 6.93 -11.36
CA ASN A 338 8.51 6.23 -12.12
C ASN A 338 7.12 6.82 -11.86
N MET A 339 6.19 6.60 -12.79
CA MET A 339 4.77 6.98 -12.67
C MET A 339 4.15 6.56 -11.34
N CYS A 340 4.35 5.30 -10.97
CA CYS A 340 3.91 4.68 -9.73
C CYS A 340 4.62 3.31 -9.61
N PRO A 341 4.51 2.57 -8.51
CA PRO A 341 5.07 1.20 -8.42
C PRO A 341 4.39 0.17 -9.35
N GLY A 342 3.25 0.53 -9.96
CA GLY A 342 2.33 -0.39 -10.62
C GLY A 342 2.79 -0.96 -11.95
N ARG A 343 3.68 -0.24 -12.65
CA ARG A 343 4.29 -0.66 -13.91
C ARG A 343 5.63 0.02 -14.10
N VAL A 344 6.64 -0.73 -14.55
CA VAL A 344 7.95 -0.19 -14.89
C VAL A 344 8.30 -0.55 -16.33
N ASP A 345 8.30 0.45 -17.20
CA ASP A 345 8.77 0.40 -18.58
C ASP A 345 9.18 1.81 -19.04
N SER A 346 9.60 1.94 -20.31
CA SER A 346 10.05 3.21 -20.87
C SER A 346 8.99 4.32 -20.88
N GLU A 347 7.69 3.98 -20.86
CA GLU A 347 6.60 4.96 -20.84
C GLU A 347 6.27 5.42 -19.42
N THR A 348 6.65 4.64 -18.40
CA THR A 348 6.40 4.97 -17.00
C THR A 348 7.61 5.51 -16.27
N ILE A 349 8.78 5.62 -16.91
CA ILE A 349 9.97 6.27 -16.34
C ILE A 349 9.96 7.76 -16.70
N PHE A 350 9.96 8.62 -15.69
CA PHE A 350 9.98 10.08 -15.85
C PHE A 350 11.36 10.70 -15.70
N SER A 351 12.28 10.02 -15.02
CA SER A 351 13.69 10.41 -14.87
C SER A 351 14.49 9.15 -14.57
N GLU A 352 15.61 8.95 -15.27
CA GLU A 352 16.52 7.83 -14.99
C GLU A 352 17.36 8.07 -13.73
N ASP A 353 17.65 9.33 -13.42
CA ASP A 353 18.43 9.71 -12.24
C ASP A 353 18.06 11.13 -11.80
N ILE A 354 17.30 11.21 -10.70
CA ILE A 354 16.76 12.46 -10.17
C ILE A 354 17.85 13.47 -9.77
N ARG A 355 19.09 13.01 -9.57
CA ARG A 355 20.25 13.88 -9.30
C ARG A 355 20.60 14.78 -10.48
N LYS A 356 20.26 14.36 -11.70
CA LYS A 356 20.53 15.10 -12.93
C LYS A 356 19.36 15.98 -13.32
N ASP A 357 18.14 15.43 -13.23
CA ASP A 357 16.94 16.07 -13.76
C ASP A 357 16.29 17.04 -12.75
N GLY A 358 16.43 16.76 -11.45
CA GLY A 358 15.87 17.57 -10.37
C GLY A 358 14.35 17.38 -10.17
N LEU A 359 13.91 17.39 -8.90
CA LEU A 359 12.56 16.97 -8.52
C LEU A 359 11.44 17.78 -9.18
N LYS A 360 11.52 19.12 -9.15
CA LYS A 360 10.48 20.00 -9.72
C LYS A 360 10.36 19.82 -11.22
N ALA A 361 11.48 19.73 -11.95
CA ALA A 361 11.46 19.54 -13.39
C ALA A 361 10.90 18.18 -13.77
N THR A 362 11.31 17.10 -13.08
CA THR A 362 10.74 15.76 -13.26
C THR A 362 9.24 15.74 -13.01
N TRP A 363 8.76 16.42 -11.96
CA TRP A 363 7.31 16.55 -11.70
C TRP A 363 6.61 17.23 -12.87
N MET A 364 7.03 18.45 -13.25
CA MET A 364 6.37 19.24 -14.29
C MET A 364 6.34 18.57 -15.67
N ASN A 365 7.36 17.77 -15.99
CA ASN A 365 7.45 17.06 -17.28
C ASN A 365 6.74 15.69 -17.27
N SER A 366 6.19 15.27 -16.14
CA SER A 366 5.58 13.95 -16.01
C SER A 366 4.16 13.89 -16.58
N ALA A 367 3.75 12.70 -17.04
CA ALA A 367 2.34 12.43 -17.35
C ALA A 367 1.42 12.58 -16.13
N ASN A 368 1.97 12.46 -14.91
CA ASN A 368 1.19 12.62 -13.68
C ASN A 368 0.83 14.09 -13.41
N TYR A 369 1.74 15.01 -13.73
CA TYR A 369 1.44 16.44 -13.71
C TYR A 369 0.33 16.82 -14.67
N GLN A 370 0.33 16.23 -15.88
CA GLN A 370 -0.75 16.43 -16.85
C GLN A 370 -2.11 15.96 -16.31
N ARG A 371 -2.15 14.84 -15.57
CA ARG A 371 -3.37 14.40 -14.86
C ARG A 371 -3.75 15.36 -13.75
N ALA A 372 -2.78 15.88 -12.99
CA ALA A 372 -3.02 16.87 -11.94
C ALA A 372 -3.66 18.16 -12.49
N GLN A 373 -3.30 18.58 -13.72
CA GLN A 373 -3.92 19.72 -14.41
C GLN A 373 -5.36 19.46 -14.87
N GLY A 374 -5.81 18.20 -14.88
CA GLY A 374 -7.19 17.83 -15.19
C GLY A 374 -8.15 18.13 -14.04
N ASN A 375 -9.30 17.45 -14.07
CA ASN A 375 -10.36 17.56 -13.07
C ASN A 375 -10.93 16.19 -12.64
N GLY A 376 -10.23 15.10 -12.99
CA GLY A 376 -10.63 13.73 -12.67
C GLY A 376 -10.24 13.34 -11.25
N PHE A 377 -10.97 12.41 -10.63
CA PHE A 377 -10.65 11.90 -9.30
C PHE A 377 -10.25 10.44 -9.33
N ASN A 378 -11.10 9.60 -9.91
CA ASN A 378 -10.76 8.22 -10.21
C ASN A 378 -10.16 8.14 -11.62
N TYR A 379 -8.87 7.83 -11.71
CA TYR A 379 -8.15 7.61 -12.97
C TYR A 379 -8.02 6.13 -13.30
N HIS A 380 -8.84 5.27 -12.69
CA HIS A 380 -8.72 3.81 -12.79
C HIS A 380 -7.30 3.35 -12.41
N CYS A 381 -6.61 2.59 -13.25
CA CYS A 381 -5.21 2.26 -13.05
C CYS A 381 -4.42 2.51 -14.33
N PRO A 382 -3.86 3.72 -14.54
CA PRO A 382 -3.13 4.03 -15.77
C PRO A 382 -1.93 3.10 -16.04
N ALA A 383 -1.43 2.44 -14.99
CA ALA A 383 -0.38 1.44 -15.11
C ALA A 383 -0.87 0.10 -15.69
N ARG A 384 -2.14 -0.27 -15.51
CA ARG A 384 -2.65 -1.64 -15.79
C ARG A 384 -3.77 -1.69 -16.81
N ASP A 385 -4.48 -0.60 -17.01
CA ASP A 385 -5.63 -0.53 -17.91
C ASP A 385 -5.21 -0.86 -19.34
N GLY A 386 -5.79 -1.91 -19.92
CA GLY A 386 -5.40 -2.39 -21.25
C GLY A 386 -4.07 -3.16 -21.29
N HIS A 387 -3.45 -3.41 -20.14
CA HIS A 387 -2.21 -4.16 -20.02
C HIS A 387 -2.40 -5.48 -19.25
N SER A 388 -2.70 -5.41 -17.95
CA SER A 388 -2.95 -6.60 -17.11
C SER A 388 -4.42 -6.79 -16.73
N VAL A 389 -5.27 -5.81 -17.04
CA VAL A 389 -6.73 -5.92 -16.96
C VAL A 389 -7.35 -5.45 -18.28
N PRO A 390 -8.48 -6.03 -18.72
CA PRO A 390 -9.12 -5.63 -19.96
C PRO A 390 -9.70 -4.21 -19.87
N VAL A 391 -9.87 -3.56 -21.02
CA VAL A 391 -10.32 -2.15 -21.10
C VAL A 391 -11.69 -1.94 -20.47
N ASN A 392 -12.61 -2.89 -20.60
CA ASN A 392 -13.96 -2.84 -20.05
C ASN A 392 -14.07 -3.35 -18.60
N PHE A 393 -12.94 -3.63 -17.92
CA PHE A 393 -12.94 -4.24 -16.59
C PHE A 393 -13.79 -3.46 -15.57
N TYR A 394 -13.66 -2.13 -15.56
CA TYR A 394 -14.37 -1.26 -14.62
C TYR A 394 -15.85 -1.13 -14.95
N ASP A 395 -16.17 -0.95 -16.24
CA ASP A 395 -17.54 -0.80 -16.73
C ASP A 395 -18.37 -2.06 -16.46
N ASP A 396 -17.78 -3.25 -16.68
CA ASP A 396 -18.42 -4.54 -16.41
C ASP A 396 -18.78 -4.68 -14.92
N ILE A 397 -17.86 -4.30 -14.02
CA ILE A 397 -18.12 -4.33 -12.57
C ILE A 397 -19.22 -3.34 -12.21
N GLN A 398 -19.14 -2.10 -12.73
CA GLN A 398 -20.11 -1.07 -12.42
C GLN A 398 -21.51 -1.47 -12.86
N ALA A 399 -21.67 -2.01 -14.07
CA ALA A 399 -22.94 -2.50 -14.58
C ALA A 399 -23.52 -3.61 -13.67
N LYS A 400 -22.71 -4.59 -13.28
CA LYS A 400 -23.13 -5.68 -12.39
C LYS A 400 -23.56 -5.19 -11.01
N VAL A 401 -22.83 -4.23 -10.43
CA VAL A 401 -23.20 -3.64 -9.13
C VAL A 401 -24.53 -2.91 -9.22
N LEU A 402 -24.74 -2.09 -10.26
CA LEU A 402 -25.98 -1.34 -10.43
C LEU A 402 -27.17 -2.26 -10.74
N GLU A 403 -26.98 -3.32 -11.53
CA GLU A 403 -28.01 -4.33 -11.78
C GLU A 403 -28.40 -5.08 -10.50
N ALA A 404 -27.44 -5.42 -9.64
CA ALA A 404 -27.71 -6.14 -8.39
C ALA A 404 -28.42 -5.29 -7.33
N LEU A 405 -28.31 -3.95 -7.42
CA LEU A 405 -28.88 -3.00 -6.45
C LEU A 405 -30.18 -2.33 -6.96
N ALA A 406 -30.56 -2.56 -8.21
CA ALA A 406 -31.82 -2.11 -8.81
C ALA A 406 -32.98 -3.05 -8.44
#